data_AF-A0A9Q4AA30-F1
#
_entry.id   AF-A0A9Q4AA30-F1
#
_cell.length_a   1.000
_cell.length_b   1.000
_cell.length_c   1.000
_cell.angle_alpha   90.00
_cell.angle_beta   90.00
_cell.angle_gamma   90.00
#
_symmetry.space_group_name_H-M   'P 1'
#
loop_
_entity.id
_entity.type
_entity.pdbx_description
1 polymer ?
#
loop_
_entity_poly.entity_id
_entity_poly.type
_entity_poly.pdbx_seq_one_letter_code
_entity_poly.pdbx_strand_id
1 'polypeptide(L)'
;LWPLFVALVVLMVFFTFTVVANIIAAPFNGFLSEKVEAVIRGVDDSPDFSWAELVAMVPRTLAREARKLGYMLPRMLGLFVLSFIPVANIIAAPLWLLFGVWMMAIQYIDYPADNHKLGWNEMLGWLKSKRWQSLSFGGIVYVALLIPVVNLLMMPAAVAGATLFWVRERGAEALPVTHARG
;
A
#
# COMPACT_ATOMS: atom_id res chain seq x y z
N LEU A 1 2.08 -38.59 2.13
CA LEU A 1 0.81 -37.88 1.87
C LEU A 1 0.40 -36.98 3.03
N TRP A 2 0.40 -37.45 4.28
CA TRP A 2 0.05 -36.63 5.46
C TRP A 2 0.86 -35.33 5.62
N PRO A 3 2.21 -35.33 5.59
CA PRO A 3 2.98 -34.09 5.74
C PRO A 3 2.68 -33.05 4.66
N LEU A 4 2.43 -33.50 3.42
CA LEU A 4 2.03 -32.63 2.31
C LEU A 4 0.64 -32.03 2.51
N PHE A 5 -0.31 -32.83 3.02
CA PHE A 5 -1.66 -32.35 3.35
C PHE A 5 -1.63 -31.32 4.49
N VAL A 6 -0.88 -31.57 5.56
CA VAL A 6 -0.69 -30.57 6.64
C VAL A 6 -0.07 -29.29 6.09
N ALA A 7 1.00 -29.39 5.30
CA ALA A 7 1.64 -28.22 4.70
C ALA A 7 0.67 -27.41 3.83
N LEU A 8 -0.15 -28.09 3.01
CA LEU A 8 -1.17 -27.43 2.19
C LEU A 8 -2.20 -26.70 3.04
N VAL A 9 -2.73 -27.34 4.08
CA VAL A 9 -3.71 -26.72 5.00
C VAL A 9 -3.09 -25.51 5.71
N VAL A 10 -1.85 -25.63 6.22
CA VAL A 10 -1.14 -24.53 6.87
C VAL A 10 -0.96 -23.36 5.90
N LEU A 11 -0.54 -23.62 4.67
CA LEU A 11 -0.41 -22.58 3.63
C LEU A 11 -1.74 -21.91 3.35
N MET A 12 -2.82 -22.68 3.17
CA MET A 12 -4.15 -22.13 2.92
C MET A 12 -4.63 -21.24 4.07
N VAL A 13 -4.46 -21.69 5.32
CA VAL A 13 -4.82 -20.91 6.51
C VAL A 13 -3.96 -19.66 6.60
N PHE A 14 -2.65 -19.76 6.38
CA PHE A 14 -1.72 -18.63 6.42
C PHE A 14 -2.09 -17.55 5.39
N PHE A 15 -2.33 -17.92 4.13
CA PHE A 15 -2.70 -16.97 3.09
C PHE A 15 -4.08 -16.35 3.34
N THR A 16 -5.06 -17.16 3.75
CA THR A 16 -6.41 -16.66 4.08
C THR A 16 -6.35 -15.67 5.24
N PHE A 17 -5.65 -16.02 6.31
CA PHE A 17 -5.43 -15.13 7.45
C PHE A 17 -4.74 -13.84 7.01
N THR A 18 -3.69 -13.93 6.18
CA THR A 18 -2.95 -12.76 5.69
C THR A 18 -3.86 -11.81 4.90
N VAL A 19 -4.69 -12.34 4.01
CA VAL A 19 -5.64 -11.53 3.23
C VAL A 19 -6.66 -10.87 4.15
N VAL A 20 -7.27 -11.62 5.07
CA VAL A 20 -8.26 -11.10 6.02
C VAL A 20 -7.64 -10.05 6.94
N ALA A 21 -6.44 -10.29 7.47
CA ALA A 21 -5.72 -9.36 8.33
C ALA A 21 -5.43 -8.04 7.59
N ASN A 22 -4.97 -8.09 6.34
CA ASN A 22 -4.73 -6.88 5.54
C ASN A 22 -6.02 -6.10 5.23
N ILE A 23 -7.11 -6.81 4.93
CA ILE A 23 -8.45 -6.22 4.73
C ILE A 23 -8.92 -5.49 5.98
N ILE A 24 -8.74 -6.10 7.16
CA ILE A 24 -9.10 -5.50 8.45
C ILE A 24 -8.17 -4.32 8.78
N ALA A 25 -6.87 -4.42 8.48
CA ALA A 25 -5.90 -3.37 8.75
C ALA A 25 -6.08 -2.13 7.86
N ALA A 26 -6.64 -2.28 6.66
CA ALA A 26 -6.82 -1.20 5.70
C ALA A 26 -7.53 0.06 6.26
N PRO A 27 -8.71 -0.03 6.92
CA PRO A 27 -9.33 1.13 7.55
C PRO A 27 -8.48 1.75 8.66
N PHE A 28 -7.78 0.95 9.47
CA PHE A 28 -6.87 1.47 10.50
C PHE A 28 -5.68 2.20 9.90
N ASN A 29 -5.12 1.70 8.80
CA ASN A 29 -4.02 2.36 8.09
C ASN A 29 -4.47 3.68 7.44
N GLY A 30 -5.69 3.72 6.88
CA GLY A 30 -6.29 4.96 6.38
C GLY A 30 -6.49 5.99 7.49
N PHE A 31 -7.07 5.56 8.61
CA PHE A 31 -7.28 6.39 9.79
C PHE A 31 -5.97 6.91 10.39
N LEU A 32 -4.97 6.03 10.55
CA LEU A 32 -3.64 6.40 11.02
C LEU A 32 -3.00 7.45 10.10
N SER A 33 -3.10 7.28 8.78
CA SER A 33 -2.58 8.27 7.84
C SER A 33 -3.25 9.64 7.99
N GLU A 34 -4.55 9.69 8.30
CA GLU A 34 -5.25 10.95 8.52
C GLU A 34 -4.75 11.65 9.79
N LYS A 35 -4.61 10.91 10.88
CA LYS A 35 -4.11 11.46 12.14
C LYS A 35 -2.64 11.88 12.06
N VAL A 36 -1.79 11.09 11.40
CA VAL A 36 -0.40 11.46 11.13
C VAL A 36 -0.32 12.72 10.29
N GLU A 37 -1.21 12.91 9.31
CA GLU A 37 -1.24 14.12 8.51
C GLU A 37 -1.61 15.36 9.33
N ALA A 38 -2.59 15.24 10.24
CA ALA A 38 -2.96 16.33 11.15
C ALA A 38 -1.77 16.79 12.01
N VAL A 39 -1.01 15.83 12.55
CA VAL A 39 0.21 16.09 13.34
C VAL A 39 1.30 16.73 12.46
N ILE A 40 1.56 16.19 11.26
CA ILE A 40 2.62 16.72 10.36
C ILE A 40 2.31 18.15 9.91
N ARG A 41 1.03 18.48 9.69
CA ARG A 41 0.59 19.83 9.29
C ARG A 41 0.44 20.79 10.46
N GLY A 42 0.58 20.33 11.71
CA GLY A 42 0.39 21.13 12.92
C GLY A 42 -1.05 21.59 13.14
N VAL A 43 -2.04 20.83 12.63
CA VAL A 43 -3.47 21.12 12.83
C VAL A 43 -3.93 20.65 14.20
N ASP A 44 -3.46 19.47 14.61
CA ASP A 44 -3.79 18.84 15.89
C ASP A 44 -2.64 17.93 16.31
N ASP A 45 -2.08 18.17 17.49
CA ASP A 45 -0.97 17.40 18.06
C ASP A 45 -1.44 16.12 18.75
N SER A 46 -2.74 16.01 19.08
CA SER A 46 -3.32 14.85 19.76
C SER A 46 -4.73 14.53 19.23
N PRO A 47 -4.84 14.12 17.96
CA PRO A 47 -6.15 13.82 17.39
C PRO A 47 -6.80 12.60 18.05
N ASP A 48 -8.05 12.78 18.45
CA ASP A 48 -8.84 11.74 19.12
C ASP A 48 -9.14 10.55 18.20
N PHE A 49 -9.21 9.36 18.80
CA PHE A 49 -9.64 8.15 18.12
C PHE A 49 -11.18 8.09 18.05
N SER A 50 -11.74 7.99 16.85
CA SER A 50 -13.19 7.91 16.62
C SER A 50 -13.58 6.62 15.90
N TRP A 51 -14.33 5.76 16.59
CA TRP A 51 -14.90 4.54 15.99
C TRP A 51 -15.87 4.87 14.85
N ALA A 52 -16.61 5.98 14.96
CA ALA A 52 -17.55 6.40 13.93
C ALA A 52 -16.83 6.77 12.62
N GLU A 53 -15.72 7.51 12.72
CA GLU A 53 -14.87 7.83 11.57
C GLU A 53 -14.31 6.56 10.93
N LEU A 54 -13.75 5.65 11.74
CA LEU A 54 -13.17 4.40 11.23
C LEU A 54 -14.19 3.56 10.46
N VAL A 55 -15.39 3.36 11.02
CA VAL A 55 -16.45 2.57 10.38
C VAL A 55 -16.93 3.22 9.08
N ALA A 56 -17.02 4.55 9.02
CA ALA A 56 -17.36 5.28 7.80
C ALA A 56 -16.31 5.11 6.69
N MET A 57 -15.05 4.82 7.04
CA MET A 57 -13.98 4.59 6.07
C MET A 57 -13.98 3.17 5.48
N VAL A 58 -14.48 2.18 6.22
CA VAL A 58 -14.47 0.76 5.81
C VAL A 58 -14.88 0.54 4.34
N PRO A 59 -16.06 1.00 3.86
CA PRO A 59 -16.47 0.70 2.48
C PRO A 59 -15.52 1.27 1.43
N ARG A 60 -15.01 2.49 1.63
CA ARG A 60 -14.07 3.12 0.68
C ARG A 60 -12.71 2.42 0.70
N THR A 61 -12.17 2.13 1.88
CA THR A 61 -10.84 1.52 2.01
C THR A 61 -10.83 0.09 1.48
N LEU A 62 -11.91 -0.66 1.70
CA LEU A 62 -12.06 -2.00 1.14
C LEU A 62 -12.15 -1.98 -0.40
N ALA A 63 -12.94 -1.06 -0.96
CA ALA A 63 -12.99 -0.89 -2.41
C ALA A 63 -11.63 -0.49 -2.99
N ARG A 64 -10.85 0.32 -2.25
CA ARG A 64 -9.50 0.72 -2.62
C ARG A 64 -8.52 -0.44 -2.61
N GLU A 65 -8.51 -1.26 -1.55
CA GLU A 65 -7.69 -2.48 -1.49
C GLU A 65 -8.06 -3.48 -2.60
N ALA A 66 -9.36 -3.62 -2.92
CA ALA A 66 -9.78 -4.45 -4.05
C ALA A 66 -9.21 -3.97 -5.39
N ARG A 67 -9.09 -2.65 -5.60
CA ARG A 67 -8.42 -2.09 -6.77
C ARG A 67 -6.92 -2.37 -6.77
N LYS A 68 -6.24 -2.31 -5.61
CA LYS A 68 -4.82 -2.70 -5.49
C LYS A 68 -4.62 -4.17 -5.86
N LEU A 69 -5.49 -5.06 -5.38
CA LEU A 69 -5.47 -6.48 -5.78
C LEU A 69 -5.71 -6.65 -7.28
N GLY A 70 -6.70 -5.96 -7.86
CA GLY A 70 -6.98 -5.98 -9.30
C GLY A 70 -5.83 -5.43 -10.15
N TYR A 71 -5.04 -4.49 -9.63
CA TYR A 71 -3.81 -4.03 -10.26
C TYR A 71 -2.68 -5.06 -10.12
N MET A 72 -2.55 -5.69 -8.95
CA MET A 72 -1.44 -6.57 -8.62
C MET A 72 -1.54 -7.93 -9.33
N LEU A 73 -2.69 -8.61 -9.22
CA LEU A 73 -2.90 -9.98 -9.70
C LEU A 73 -2.53 -10.21 -11.17
N PRO A 74 -2.99 -9.43 -12.17
CA PRO A 74 -2.66 -9.68 -13.56
C PRO A 74 -1.16 -9.49 -13.85
N ARG A 75 -0.51 -8.53 -13.16
CA ARG A 75 0.94 -8.28 -13.32
C ARG A 75 1.76 -9.38 -12.67
N MET A 76 1.33 -9.83 -11.50
CA MET A 76 1.92 -10.95 -10.78
C MET A 76 1.82 -12.24 -11.59
N LEU A 77 0.67 -12.50 -12.22
CA LEU A 77 0.47 -13.63 -13.13
C LEU A 77 1.37 -13.53 -14.36
N GLY A 78 1.49 -12.34 -14.97
CA GLY A 78 2.39 -12.12 -16.10
C GLY A 78 3.86 -12.39 -15.76
N LEU A 79 4.33 -11.90 -14.61
CA LEU A 79 5.69 -12.16 -14.11
C LEU A 79 5.90 -13.63 -13.75
N PHE A 80 4.87 -14.28 -13.19
CA PHE A 80 4.90 -15.71 -12.90
C PHE A 80 5.09 -16.52 -14.17
N VAL A 81 4.27 -16.30 -15.21
CA VAL A 81 4.42 -16.96 -16.51
C VAL A 81 5.80 -16.67 -17.14
N LEU A 82 6.26 -15.42 -17.09
CA LEU A 82 7.59 -15.04 -17.59
C LEU A 82 8.72 -15.81 -16.90
N SER A 83 8.55 -16.18 -15.63
CA SER A 83 9.55 -16.92 -14.85
C SER A 83 9.75 -18.37 -15.31
N PHE A 84 8.80 -18.94 -16.05
CA PHE A 84 8.91 -20.30 -16.61
C PHE A 84 9.52 -20.34 -18.02
N ILE A 85 9.71 -19.19 -18.66
CA ILE A 85 10.30 -19.11 -20.00
C ILE A 85 11.83 -19.16 -19.85
N PRO A 86 12.53 -20.19 -20.35
CA PRO A 86 13.99 -20.27 -20.29
C PRO A 86 14.63 -19.04 -20.94
N VAL A 87 15.77 -18.57 -20.43
CA VAL A 87 16.48 -17.34 -20.83
C VAL A 87 15.77 -16.05 -20.41
N ALA A 88 14.45 -15.95 -20.58
CA ALA A 88 13.66 -14.80 -20.11
C ALA A 88 13.49 -14.79 -18.57
N ASN A 89 13.61 -15.92 -17.90
CA ASN A 89 13.61 -16.01 -16.44
C ASN A 89 14.73 -15.18 -15.78
N ILE A 90 15.85 -14.92 -16.47
CA ILE A 90 16.96 -14.08 -15.98
C ILE A 90 16.48 -12.65 -15.70
N ILE A 91 15.63 -12.09 -16.58
CA ILE A 91 15.05 -10.76 -16.38
C ILE A 91 13.82 -10.79 -15.45
N ALA A 92 13.19 -11.94 -15.26
CA ALA A 92 12.02 -12.07 -14.41
C ALA A 92 12.34 -11.72 -12.95
N ALA A 93 13.48 -12.18 -12.40
CA ALA A 93 13.85 -11.92 -11.00
C ALA A 93 14.05 -10.40 -10.69
N PRO A 94 14.80 -9.62 -11.48
CA PRO A 94 14.84 -8.16 -11.33
C PRO A 94 13.46 -7.50 -11.46
N LEU A 95 12.63 -7.98 -12.39
CA LEU A 95 11.27 -7.43 -12.57
C LEU A 95 10.36 -7.74 -11.38
N TRP A 96 10.47 -8.90 -10.77
CA TRP A 96 9.79 -9.26 -9.52
C TRP A 96 10.17 -8.31 -8.39
N LEU A 97 11.46 -8.03 -8.23
CA LEU A 97 11.95 -7.10 -7.22
C LEU A 97 11.42 -5.69 -7.46
N LEU A 98 11.58 -5.16 -8.67
CA LEU A 98 11.10 -3.83 -9.04
C LEU A 98 9.58 -3.70 -8.87
N PHE A 99 8.83 -4.74 -9.25
CA PHE A 99 7.40 -4.77 -9.07
C PHE A 99 7.01 -4.83 -7.59
N GLY A 100 7.69 -5.63 -6.77
CA GLY A 100 7.48 -5.68 -5.33
C GLY A 100 7.73 -4.33 -4.65
N VAL A 101 8.84 -3.68 -5.00
CA VAL A 101 9.19 -2.32 -4.55
C VAL A 101 8.12 -1.30 -4.95
N TRP A 102 7.69 -1.33 -6.22
CA TRP A 102 6.63 -0.48 -6.72
C TRP A 102 5.29 -0.71 -6.00
N MET A 103 4.96 -1.97 -5.72
CA MET A 103 3.74 -2.32 -4.98
C MET A 103 3.78 -1.82 -3.55
N MET A 104 4.94 -1.79 -2.88
CA MET A 104 5.06 -1.17 -1.56
C MET A 104 4.78 0.33 -1.61
N ALA A 105 5.29 1.02 -2.63
CA ALA A 105 5.00 2.44 -2.82
C ALA A 105 3.49 2.67 -2.99
N ILE A 106 2.83 1.89 -3.87
CA ILE A 106 1.37 1.95 -4.05
C ILE A 106 0.65 1.65 -2.73
N GLN A 107 1.03 0.57 -2.01
CA GLN A 107 0.29 0.11 -0.85
C GLN A 107 0.14 1.19 0.22
N TYR A 108 1.25 1.88 0.52
CA TYR A 108 1.31 2.83 1.62
C TYR A 108 1.01 4.28 1.21
N ILE A 109 1.48 4.75 0.04
CA ILE A 109 1.24 6.13 -0.42
C ILE A 109 -0.22 6.34 -0.85
N ASP A 110 -0.93 5.26 -1.16
CA ASP A 110 -2.34 5.34 -1.48
C ASP A 110 -3.23 5.67 -0.28
N TYR A 111 -2.81 5.42 0.97
CA TYR A 111 -3.59 5.79 2.15
C TYR A 111 -3.86 7.31 2.27
N PRO A 112 -2.84 8.20 2.27
CA PRO A 112 -3.09 9.64 2.27
C PRO A 112 -3.79 10.13 0.99
N ALA A 113 -3.52 9.49 -0.15
CA ALA A 113 -4.18 9.83 -1.42
C ALA A 113 -5.69 9.51 -1.39
N ASP A 114 -6.08 8.35 -0.85
CA ASP A 114 -7.48 7.93 -0.71
C ASP A 114 -8.22 8.75 0.36
N ASN A 115 -7.50 9.21 1.40
CA ASN A 115 -8.04 10.18 2.36
C ASN A 115 -8.46 11.50 1.69
N HIS A 116 -7.68 11.96 0.72
CA HIS A 116 -8.01 13.11 -0.14
C HIS A 116 -8.97 12.79 -1.30
N LYS A 117 -9.48 11.55 -1.37
CA LYS A 117 -10.37 11.06 -2.43
C LYS A 117 -9.77 11.15 -3.84
N LEU A 118 -8.43 11.13 -3.96
CA LEU A 118 -7.75 11.14 -5.26
C LEU A 118 -8.11 9.87 -6.05
N GLY A 119 -8.46 10.03 -7.33
CA GLY A 119 -8.81 8.91 -8.20
C GLY A 119 -7.68 7.90 -8.32
N TRP A 120 -8.00 6.62 -8.54
CA TRP A 120 -6.98 5.56 -8.69
C TRP A 120 -5.98 5.86 -9.82
N ASN A 121 -6.49 6.27 -10.99
CA ASN A 121 -5.63 6.57 -12.14
C ASN A 121 -4.78 7.83 -11.93
N GLU A 122 -5.32 8.82 -11.23
CA GLU A 122 -4.61 10.05 -10.86
C GLU A 122 -3.48 9.74 -9.87
N MET A 123 -3.75 8.94 -8.85
CA MET A 123 -2.74 8.46 -7.89
C MET A 123 -1.63 7.70 -8.60
N LEU A 124 -1.96 6.79 -9.53
CA LEU A 124 -0.95 6.11 -10.34
C LEU A 124 -0.16 7.08 -11.24
N GLY A 125 -0.82 8.09 -11.82
CA GLY A 125 -0.16 9.13 -12.60
C GLY A 125 0.82 9.95 -11.76
N TRP A 126 0.42 10.30 -10.55
CA TRP A 126 1.24 11.04 -9.59
C TRP A 126 2.45 10.22 -9.10
N LEU A 127 2.27 8.95 -8.75
CA LEU A 127 3.40 8.08 -8.41
C LEU A 127 4.38 7.92 -9.59
N LYS A 128 3.87 7.84 -10.81
CA LYS A 128 4.70 7.74 -12.02
C LYS A 128 5.47 9.02 -12.31
N SER A 129 4.90 10.20 -12.05
CA SER A 129 5.62 11.47 -12.24
C SER A 129 6.78 11.61 -11.25
N LYS A 130 6.67 11.00 -10.06
CA LYS A 130 7.70 10.93 -9.02
C LYS A 130 8.32 9.53 -8.88
N ARG A 131 8.49 8.82 -10.01
CA ARG A 131 8.90 7.40 -10.04
C ARG A 131 10.11 7.07 -9.18
N TRP A 132 11.13 7.94 -9.18
CA TRP A 132 12.36 7.68 -8.45
C TRP A 132 12.14 7.77 -6.95
N GLN A 133 11.43 8.80 -6.49
CA GLN A 133 11.11 8.94 -5.07
C GLN A 133 10.17 7.84 -4.59
N SER A 134 9.15 7.49 -5.38
CA SER A 134 8.25 6.39 -5.07
C SER A 134 8.97 5.04 -5.00
N LEU A 135 9.88 4.76 -5.94
CA LEU A 135 10.69 3.53 -5.92
C LEU A 135 11.68 3.51 -4.75
N SER A 136 12.31 4.64 -4.41
CA SER A 136 13.19 4.73 -3.23
C SER A 136 12.44 4.47 -1.94
N PHE A 137 11.26 5.10 -1.77
CA PHE A 137 10.39 4.86 -0.61
C PHE A 137 9.96 3.39 -0.53
N GLY A 138 9.39 2.86 -1.62
CA GLY A 138 8.97 1.47 -1.69
C GLY A 138 10.12 0.49 -1.48
N GLY A 139 11.33 0.85 -1.90
CA GLY A 139 12.54 0.03 -1.77
C GLY A 139 12.98 -0.11 -0.33
N ILE A 140 13.01 1.00 0.41
CA ILE A 140 13.33 1.01 1.84
C ILE A 140 12.29 0.21 2.61
N VAL A 141 11.00 0.42 2.33
CA VAL A 141 9.91 -0.34 2.97
C VAL A 141 10.03 -1.83 2.66
N TYR A 142 10.29 -2.20 1.41
CA TYR A 142 10.45 -3.59 0.99
C TYR A 142 11.60 -4.27 1.74
N VAL A 143 12.78 -3.64 1.80
CA VAL A 143 13.95 -4.18 2.53
C VAL A 143 13.67 -4.29 4.03
N ALA A 144 13.03 -3.29 4.63
CA ALA A 144 12.72 -3.31 6.06
C ALA A 144 11.72 -4.43 6.43
N LEU A 145 10.76 -4.74 5.56
CA LEU A 145 9.83 -5.86 5.75
C LEU A 145 10.52 -7.23 5.70
N LEU A 146 11.68 -7.35 5.05
CA LEU A 146 12.48 -8.59 5.05
C LEU A 146 13.13 -8.87 6.41
N ILE A 147 13.23 -7.88 7.30
CA ILE A 147 13.83 -8.02 8.63
C ILE A 147 12.70 -8.40 9.62
N PRO A 148 12.68 -9.63 10.18
CA PRO A 148 11.52 -10.12 10.94
C PRO A 148 11.11 -9.25 12.13
N VAL A 149 12.08 -8.73 12.88
CA VAL A 149 11.83 -7.90 14.07
C VAL A 149 11.30 -6.51 13.68
N VAL A 150 11.80 -5.96 12.57
CA VAL A 150 11.38 -4.63 12.07
C VAL A 150 9.98 -4.70 11.47
N ASN A 151 9.65 -5.80 10.79
CA ASN A 151 8.37 -6.02 10.12
C ASN A 151 7.18 -5.78 11.07
N LEU A 152 7.29 -6.15 12.36
CA LEU A 152 6.24 -5.96 13.37
C LEU A 152 5.77 -4.49 13.50
N LEU A 153 6.71 -3.54 13.42
CA LEU A 153 6.42 -2.10 13.50
C LEU A 153 6.46 -1.40 12.14
N MET A 154 6.76 -2.15 11.08
CA MET A 154 6.98 -1.55 9.77
C MET A 154 5.69 -1.04 9.14
N MET A 155 4.55 -1.70 9.38
CA MET A 155 3.27 -1.24 8.85
C MET A 155 2.93 0.20 9.32
N PRO A 156 2.86 0.51 10.63
CA PRO A 156 2.56 1.89 11.06
C PRO A 156 3.66 2.89 10.68
N ALA A 157 4.94 2.49 10.71
CA ALA A 157 6.04 3.35 10.29
C ALA A 157 6.00 3.68 8.78
N ALA A 158 5.64 2.71 7.94
CA ALA A 158 5.49 2.90 6.50
C ALA A 158 4.26 3.75 6.17
N VAL A 159 3.15 3.60 6.89
CA VAL A 159 1.99 4.49 6.78
C VAL A 159 2.41 5.92 7.11
N ALA A 160 3.03 6.16 8.27
CA ALA A 160 3.45 7.50 8.66
C ALA A 160 4.47 8.12 7.69
N GLY A 161 5.45 7.32 7.24
CA GLY A 161 6.43 7.73 6.24
C GLY A 161 5.81 8.07 4.88
N ALA A 162 4.80 7.30 4.45
CA ALA A 162 4.05 7.57 3.23
C ALA A 162 3.21 8.84 3.34
N THR A 163 2.60 9.10 4.49
CA THR A 163 1.89 10.36 4.76
C THR A 163 2.85 11.55 4.74
N LEU A 164 4.03 11.43 5.36
CA LEU A 164 5.06 12.47 5.30
C LEU A 164 5.54 12.72 3.86
N PHE A 165 5.74 11.64 3.10
CA PHE A 165 6.10 11.71 1.68
C PHE A 165 5.03 12.47 0.89
N TRP A 166 3.76 12.12 1.09
CA TRP A 166 2.61 12.77 0.46
C TRP A 166 2.56 14.28 0.75
N VAL A 167 2.71 14.67 2.02
CA VAL A 167 2.67 16.08 2.43
C VAL A 167 3.84 16.86 1.83
N ARG A 168 5.08 16.34 1.94
CA ARG A 168 6.29 17.05 1.46
C ARG A 168 6.35 17.18 -0.06
N GLU A 169 5.90 16.16 -0.79
CA GLU A 169 5.89 16.16 -2.25
C GLU A 169 4.62 16.80 -2.84
N ARG A 170 3.84 17.49 -2.01
CA ARG A 170 2.65 18.26 -2.37
C ARG A 170 1.59 17.42 -3.08
N GLY A 171 1.35 16.21 -2.58
CA GLY A 171 0.34 15.29 -3.11
C GLY A 171 -1.07 15.90 -3.15
N ALA A 172 -1.41 16.73 -2.16
CA ALA A 172 -2.70 17.42 -2.13
C ALA A 172 -2.86 18.47 -3.25
N GLU A 173 -1.78 19.06 -3.76
CA GLU A 173 -1.83 19.99 -4.92
C GLU A 173 -2.09 19.25 -6.24
N ALA A 174 -1.95 17.91 -6.26
CA ALA A 174 -2.30 17.09 -7.41
C ALA A 174 -3.82 16.85 -7.55
N LEU A 175 -4.63 17.32 -6.59
CA LEU A 175 -6.08 17.33 -6.72
C LEU A 175 -6.48 18.33 -7.83
N PRO A 176 -7.31 17.93 -8.81
CA PRO A 176 -7.84 18.89 -9.78
C PRO A 176 -8.59 20.01 -9.03
N VAL A 177 -8.44 21.26 -9.47
CA VAL A 177 -8.96 22.50 -8.85
C VAL A 177 -10.49 22.57 -8.84
N THR A 178 -11.22 21.46 -8.99
CA THR A 178 -12.67 21.42 -9.21
C THR A 178 -13.53 21.55 -7.96
N HIS A 179 -12.97 21.79 -6.77
CA HIS A 179 -13.76 22.05 -5.55
C HIS A 179 -13.48 23.41 -4.87
N ALA A 180 -12.82 24.35 -5.54
CA ALA A 180 -12.62 25.70 -5.01
C ALA A 180 -13.83 26.65 -5.22
N ARG A 181 -14.98 26.18 -5.71
CA ARG A 181 -16.22 26.96 -5.80
C ARG A 181 -17.45 26.09 -5.55
N GLY A 182 -18.14 26.39 -4.47
CA GLY A 182 -19.39 25.79 -4.02
C GLY A 182 -19.74 26.33 -2.65
#